data_AF-A0A650CHK4-F1
#
_entry.id   AF-A0A650CHK4-F1
#
_cell.length_a   1.000
_cell.length_b   1.000
_cell.length_c   1.000
_cell.angle_alpha   90.00
_cell.angle_beta   90.00
_cell.angle_gamma   90.00
#
_symmetry.space_group_name_H-M   'P 1'
#
loop_
_entity.id
_entity.type
_entity.pdbx_description
1 polymer ?
#
loop_
_entity_poly.entity_id
_entity_poly.type
_entity_poly.pdbx_seq_one_letter_code
_entity_poly.pdbx_strand_id
1 'polypeptide(L)' 'MMEKTIKVKETTLEMLKRLKEENNFSSIYDIIMYLIKLYREEKLRKMFGVDKGKITPFTRDDKIEDRDG' A
#
# COMPACT_ATOMS: atom_id res chain seq x y z
N MET A 1 -16.19 -8.21 -16.59
CA MET A 1 -14.94 -7.48 -16.29
C MET A 1 -14.10 -7.49 -17.57
N MET A 2 -13.36 -6.41 -17.90
CA MET A 2 -12.46 -6.45 -19.06
C MET A 2 -11.15 -7.11 -18.66
N GLU A 3 -10.80 -8.21 -19.32
CA GLU A 3 -9.49 -8.84 -19.14
C GLU A 3 -8.40 -8.01 -19.82
N LYS A 4 -7.25 -7.90 -19.16
CA LYS A 4 -6.07 -7.17 -19.64
C LYS A 4 -4.85 -8.06 -19.47
N THR A 5 -3.98 -8.06 -20.47
CA THR A 5 -2.72 -8.81 -20.46
C THR A 5 -1.57 -7.83 -20.33
N ILE A 6 -0.61 -8.15 -19.47
CA ILE A 6 0.66 -7.45 -19.35
C ILE A 6 1.78 -8.36 -19.85
N LYS A 7 2.77 -7.78 -20.53
CA LYS A 7 4.01 -8.48 -20.86
C LYS A 7 5.05 -8.14 -19.79
N VAL A 8 5.72 -9.16 -19.29
CA VAL A 8 6.79 -9.05 -18.30
C VAL A 8 8.00 -9.85 -18.76
N LYS A 9 9.16 -9.62 -18.13
CA LYS A 9 10.33 -10.47 -18.34
C LYS A 9 10.09 -11.85 -17.73
N GLU A 10 10.73 -12.89 -18.29
CA GLU A 10 10.63 -14.26 -17.78
C GLU A 10 11.03 -14.35 -16.30
N THR A 11 12.14 -13.69 -15.94
CA THR A 11 12.62 -13.64 -14.56
C THR A 11 11.60 -13.06 -13.58
N THR A 12 10.78 -12.09 -14.02
CA THR A 12 9.69 -11.54 -13.21
C THR A 12 8.57 -12.56 -13.02
N LEU A 13 8.20 -13.30 -14.08
CA LEU A 13 7.20 -14.36 -13.99
C LEU A 13 7.65 -15.48 -13.05
N GLU A 14 8.91 -15.90 -13.12
CA GLU A 14 9.49 -16.91 -12.22
C GLU A 14 9.43 -16.47 -10.76
N MET A 15 9.79 -15.21 -10.48
CA MET A 15 9.68 -14.66 -9.12
C MET A 15 8.23 -14.67 -8.62
N LEU A 16 7.27 -14.26 -9.46
CA LEU A 16 5.85 -14.26 -9.08
C LEU A 16 5.32 -15.68 -8.83
N LYS A 17 5.77 -16.68 -9.59
CA LYS A 17 5.43 -18.09 -9.36
C LYS A 17 5.97 -18.60 -8.02
N ARG A 18 7.25 -18.33 -7.70
CA ARG A 18 7.84 -18.73 -6.41
C ARG A 18 7.12 -18.09 -5.24
N LEU A 19 6.88 -16.77 -5.32
CA LEU A 19 6.16 -16.05 -4.26
C LEU A 19 4.72 -16.57 -4.09
N LYS A 20 4.06 -16.98 -5.18
CA LYS A 20 2.73 -17.59 -5.13
C LYS A 20 2.76 -18.90 -4.33
N GLU A 21 3.73 -19.77 -4.61
CA GLU A 21 3.92 -21.06 -3.94
C GLU A 21 4.25 -20.88 -2.45
N GLU A 22 5.23 -20.03 -2.14
CA GLU A 22 5.69 -19.76 -0.76
C GLU A 22 4.59 -19.20 0.14
N ASN A 23 3.65 -18.43 -0.43
CA ASN A 23 2.59 -17.76 0.32
C ASN A 23 1.21 -18.40 0.07
N ASN A 24 1.15 -19.55 -0.61
CA ASN A 24 -0.07 -20.31 -0.87
C ASN A 24 -1.20 -19.51 -1.55
N PHE A 25 -0.86 -18.57 -2.42
CA PHE A 25 -1.87 -17.78 -3.17
C PHE A 25 -2.52 -18.62 -4.27
N SER A 26 -3.81 -18.39 -4.52
CA SER A 26 -4.58 -19.13 -5.53
C SER A 26 -4.14 -18.78 -6.97
N SER A 27 -3.75 -17.53 -7.23
CA SER A 27 -3.36 -17.06 -8.58
C SER A 27 -2.22 -16.04 -8.59
N ILE A 28 -1.66 -15.82 -9.79
CA ILE A 28 -0.69 -14.73 -10.03
C ILE A 28 -1.35 -13.35 -9.85
N TYR A 29 -2.66 -13.24 -10.12
CA TYR A 29 -3.39 -12.00 -9.90
C TYR A 29 -3.43 -11.63 -8.42
N ASP A 30 -3.72 -12.61 -7.55
CA ASP A 30 -3.81 -12.39 -6.10
C ASP A 30 -2.51 -11.85 -5.53
N ILE A 31 -1.38 -12.39 -6.00
CA ILE A 31 -0.07 -11.92 -5.53
C ILE A 31 0.29 -10.54 -6.07
N ILE A 32 -0.07 -10.21 -7.31
CA ILE A 32 0.11 -8.85 -7.84
C ILE A 32 -0.69 -7.86 -7.00
N MET A 33 -1.94 -8.18 -6.67
CA MET A 33 -2.79 -7.34 -5.83
C MET A 33 -2.24 -7.19 -4.41
N TYR A 34 -1.74 -8.28 -3.82
CA TYR A 34 -1.09 -8.26 -2.52
C TYR A 34 0.16 -7.37 -2.51
N LEU A 35 1.05 -7.51 -3.50
CA LEU A 35 2.26 -6.71 -3.61
C LEU A 35 1.95 -5.21 -3.80
N ILE A 36 0.93 -4.89 -4.61
CA ILE A 36 0.47 -3.49 -4.78
C ILE A 36 -0.03 -2.93 -3.45
N LYS A 37 -0.81 -3.69 -2.69
CA LYS A 37 -1.29 -3.29 -1.37
C LYS A 37 -0.11 -3.05 -0.42
N LEU A 38 0.83 -3.99 -0.34
CA LEU A 38 2.00 -3.90 0.52
C LEU A 38 2.84 -2.65 0.22
N TYR A 39 3.07 -2.36 -1.07
CA TYR A 39 3.78 -1.17 -1.51
C TYR A 39 3.06 0.12 -1.08
N ARG A 40 1.73 0.18 -1.22
CA ARG A 40 0.94 1.34 -0.78
C ARG A 40 1.04 1.55 0.72
N GLU A 41 0.90 0.48 1.51
CA GLU A 41 1.00 0.55 2.96
C GLU A 41 2.41 0.97 3.41
N GLU A 42 3.46 0.45 2.76
CA GLU A 42 4.83 0.85 3.05
C GLU A 42 5.08 2.31 2.71
N LYS A 43 4.58 2.79 1.57
CA LYS A 43 4.65 4.20 1.19
C LYS A 43 3.95 5.11 2.21
N LEU A 44 2.77 4.72 2.66
CA LEU A 44 2.05 5.44 3.73
C LEU A 44 2.84 5.41 5.04
N ARG A 45 3.39 4.26 5.45
CA ARG A 45 4.26 4.17 6.63
C ARG A 45 5.48 5.10 6.52
N LYS A 46 6.12 5.17 5.35
CA LYS A 46 7.26 6.06 5.10
C LYS A 46 6.86 7.55 5.15
N MET A 47 5.67 7.89 4.65
CA MET A 47 5.18 9.28 4.67
C MET A 47 4.75 9.74 6.07
N PHE A 48 4.10 8.88 6.86
CA PHE A 48 3.58 9.24 8.17
C PHE A 48 4.55 8.94 9.33
N GLY A 49 5.62 8.17 9.10
CA GLY A 49 6.74 7.99 10.04
C GLY A 49 6.34 7.84 11.51
N VAL A 50 6.83 8.74 12.36
CA VAL A 50 6.62 8.80 13.83
C VAL A 50 5.21 9.28 14.25
N ASP A 51 4.45 9.83 13.30
CA ASP A 51 3.11 10.38 13.48
C ASP A 51 2.00 9.39 13.13
N LYS A 52 2.36 8.17 12.74
CA LYS A 52 1.41 7.09 12.48
C LYS A 52 0.58 6.81 13.74
N GLY A 53 -0.71 7.15 13.70
CA GLY A 53 -1.65 6.99 14.82
C GLY A 53 -1.71 8.18 15.79
N LYS A 54 -0.94 9.26 15.54
CA LYS A 54 -0.97 10.50 16.34
C LYS A 54 -1.71 11.65 15.65
N ILE A 55 -1.92 11.56 14.33
CA ILE A 55 -2.67 12.56 13.58
C ILE A 55 -4.17 12.34 13.84
N THR A 56 -4.77 13.25 14.60
CA THR A 56 -6.21 13.37 14.76
C THR A 56 -6.78 14.36 13.74
N PRO A 57 -8.07 14.26 13.36
CA PRO A 57 -8.73 15.29 12.57
C PRO A 57 -8.57 16.66 13.24
N PHE A 58 -8.36 17.71 12.45
CA PHE A 58 -8.35 19.09 12.93
C PHE A 58 -9.68 19.40 13.62
N THR A 59 -9.60 19.83 14.87
CA THR A 59 -10.73 20.32 15.67
C THR A 59 -10.80 21.85 15.59
N ARG A 60 -11.93 22.43 16.03
CA ARG A 60 -12.07 23.90 16.09
C ARG A 60 -11.02 24.52 17.01
N ASP A 61 -10.64 23.83 18.07
CA ASP A 61 -9.66 24.29 19.07
C ASP A 61 -8.21 24.31 18.55
N ASP A 62 -7.95 23.65 17.41
CA ASP A 62 -6.66 23.72 16.71
C ASP A 62 -6.52 25.01 15.89
N LYS A 63 -7.57 25.84 15.82
CA LYS A 63 -7.57 27.12 15.10
C LYS A 63 -6.81 28.18 15.90
N ILE A 64 -5.68 28.62 15.37
CA ILE A 64 -4.81 29.64 16.00
C ILE A 64 -5.55 30.99 16.18
N GLU A 65 -6.60 31.24 15.40
CA GLU A 65 -7.43 32.46 15.50
C GLU A 65 -8.25 32.54 16.81
N ASP A 66 -8.42 31.44 17.54
CA ASP A 66 -9.11 31.40 18.84
C ASP A 66 -8.12 31.40 20.03
N ARG A 67 -6.82 31.55 19.77
CA ARG A 67 -5.82 31.85 20.81
C ARG A 67 -5.76 33.36 20.97
N ASP A 68 -6.55 33.88 21.90
CA ASP A 68 -6.57 35.31 22.25
C ASP A 68 -5.17 35.92 22.35
N GLY A 69 -5.04 37.16 21.87
CA GLY A 69 -3.86 38.01 22.02
C GLY A 69 -3.67 38.57 23.43
#